data_AF-A0A836VEY3-F1
#
_entry.id   AF-A0A836VEY3-F1
#
_cell.length_a   1.000
_cell.length_b   1.000
_cell.length_c   1.000
_cell.angle_alpha   90.00
_cell.angle_beta   90.00
_cell.angle_gamma   90.00
#
_symmetry.space_group_name_H-M   'P 1'
#
loop_
_entity.id
_entity.type
_entity.pdbx_description
1 polymer ?
#
loop_
_entity_poly.entity_id
_entity_poly.type
_entity_poly.pdbx_seq_one_letter_code
_entity_poly.pdbx_strand_id
1 'polypeptide(L)'
;MTDSELKLLLEKQELLLKKLLELSQRQFAESDAVALDELLKQKDSYFDELQKLDPLREKWHKKYNRPLGQEEQILDDNIQDLLEKLLLSEQDFEKIVGREKNAVSLQIAQISNQMQYRKDTTRQRPQIKNMTT
;
A
#
# COMPACT_ATOMS: atom_id res chain seq x y z
N MET A 1 -31.78 -22.98 6.25
CA MET A 1 -30.31 -23.10 6.39
C MET A 1 -29.52 -22.18 5.43
N THR A 2 -30.17 -21.28 4.69
CA THR A 2 -29.55 -20.46 3.64
C THR A 2 -28.97 -19.14 4.13
N ASP A 3 -29.55 -18.57 5.19
CA ASP A 3 -29.05 -17.35 5.85
C ASP A 3 -27.68 -17.60 6.50
N SER A 4 -27.42 -18.84 6.92
CA SER A 4 -26.13 -19.22 7.46
C SER A 4 -25.01 -19.18 6.42
N GLU A 5 -25.30 -19.41 5.13
CA GLU A 5 -24.24 -19.45 4.08
C GLU A 5 -23.74 -18.04 3.73
N LEU A 6 -24.64 -17.09 3.50
CA LEU A 6 -24.25 -15.70 3.21
C LEU A 6 -23.61 -15.04 4.42
N LYS A 7 -24.19 -15.24 5.60
CA LYS A 7 -23.61 -14.74 6.85
C LYS A 7 -22.15 -15.19 7.01
N LEU A 8 -21.85 -16.47 6.78
CA LEU A 8 -20.47 -16.98 6.84
C LEU A 8 -19.54 -16.33 5.81
N LEU A 9 -20.04 -16.05 4.60
CA LEU A 9 -19.25 -15.32 3.58
C LEU A 9 -18.94 -13.89 4.03
N LEU A 10 -19.93 -13.19 4.59
CA LEU A 10 -19.78 -11.82 5.10
C LEU A 10 -18.86 -11.77 6.33
N GLU A 11 -19.00 -12.69 7.29
CA GLU A 11 -18.11 -12.80 8.44
C GLU A 11 -16.66 -13.05 8.01
N LYS A 12 -16.46 -13.92 7.01
CA LYS A 12 -15.12 -14.15 6.46
C LYS A 12 -14.57 -12.89 5.78
N GLN A 13 -15.38 -12.19 5.00
CA GLN A 13 -14.97 -10.94 4.36
C GLN A 13 -14.60 -9.86 5.39
N GLU A 14 -15.42 -9.69 6.43
CA GLU A 14 -15.17 -8.74 7.52
C GLU A 14 -13.85 -9.06 8.24
N LEU A 15 -13.59 -10.34 8.55
CA LEU A 15 -12.35 -10.77 9.18
C LEU A 15 -11.11 -10.45 8.34
N LEU A 16 -11.17 -10.76 7.04
CA LEU A 16 -10.07 -10.46 6.11
C LEU A 16 -9.81 -8.96 6.01
N LEU A 17 -10.86 -8.14 5.96
CA LEU A 17 -10.74 -6.68 5.92
C LEU A 17 -10.17 -6.10 7.21
N LYS A 18 -10.55 -6.64 8.38
CA LYS A 18 -9.94 -6.27 9.67
C LYS A 18 -8.44 -6.55 9.67
N LYS A 19 -8.02 -7.71 9.16
CA LYS A 19 -6.61 -8.09 9.04
C LYS A 19 -5.85 -7.19 8.06
N LEU A 20 -6.44 -6.87 6.93
CA LEU A 20 -5.86 -5.92 5.99
C LEU A 20 -5.71 -4.53 6.61
N LEU A 21 -6.72 -4.02 7.30
CA LEU A 21 -6.63 -2.71 7.96
C LEU A 21 -5.53 -2.67 9.03
N GLU A 22 -5.35 -3.75 9.78
CA GLU A 22 -4.24 -3.89 10.75
C GLU A 22 -2.88 -3.77 10.05
N LEU A 23 -2.68 -4.45 8.93
CA LEU A 23 -1.45 -4.33 8.13
C LEU A 23 -1.29 -2.92 7.52
N SER A 24 -2.36 -2.34 6.99
CA SER A 24 -2.40 -0.98 6.45
C SER A 24 -2.07 0.09 7.47
N GLN A 25 -2.32 -0.15 8.75
CA GLN A 25 -1.92 0.76 9.83
C GLN A 25 -0.48 0.51 10.29
N ARG A 26 -0.04 -0.75 10.28
CA ARG A 26 1.32 -1.12 10.68
C ARG A 26 2.39 -0.55 9.73
N GLN A 27 2.10 -0.45 8.44
CA GLN A 27 3.06 0.07 7.44
C GLN A 27 3.56 1.49 7.74
N PHE A 28 2.81 2.30 8.50
CA PHE A 28 3.26 3.64 8.93
C PHE A 28 4.42 3.62 9.94
N ALA A 29 4.60 2.52 10.65
CA ALA A 29 5.68 2.35 11.62
C ALA A 29 6.92 1.64 11.02
N GLU A 30 6.79 1.06 9.82
CA GLU A 30 7.86 0.30 9.20
C GLU A 30 8.82 1.23 8.44
N SER A 31 10.04 1.40 8.98
CA SER A 31 11.12 2.14 8.33
C SER A 31 12.09 1.24 7.57
N ASP A 32 11.98 -0.09 7.74
CA ASP A 32 12.81 -1.07 7.05
C ASP A 32 12.13 -1.53 5.75
N ALA A 33 12.85 -1.43 4.64
CA ALA A 33 12.37 -1.82 3.32
C ALA A 33 12.07 -3.32 3.23
N VAL A 34 12.81 -4.17 3.95
CA VAL A 34 12.56 -5.62 3.94
C VAL A 34 11.26 -5.95 4.67
N ALA A 35 11.06 -5.37 5.85
CA ALA A 35 9.83 -5.52 6.62
C ALA A 35 8.60 -4.98 5.85
N LEU A 36 8.75 -3.85 5.16
CA LEU A 36 7.69 -3.29 4.32
C LEU A 36 7.34 -4.19 3.13
N ASP A 37 8.32 -4.77 2.45
CA ASP A 37 8.11 -5.73 1.35
C ASP A 37 7.36 -7.00 1.83
N GLU A 38 7.72 -7.51 3.01
CA GLU A 38 7.02 -8.64 3.61
C GLU A 38 5.56 -8.29 3.96
N LEU A 39 5.32 -7.10 4.51
CA LEU A 39 3.99 -6.60 4.82
C LEU A 39 3.13 -6.47 3.56
N LEU A 40 3.69 -5.95 2.46
CA LEU A 40 2.98 -5.85 1.18
C LEU A 40 2.59 -7.23 0.64
N LYS A 41 3.48 -8.22 0.71
CA LYS A 41 3.17 -9.61 0.32
C LYS A 41 2.04 -10.21 1.16
N GLN A 42 2.01 -9.91 2.46
CA GLN A 42 0.90 -10.35 3.32
C GLN A 42 -0.42 -9.70 2.88
N LYS A 43 -0.42 -8.39 2.61
CA LYS A 43 -1.61 -7.67 2.10
C LYS A 43 -2.10 -8.28 0.79
N ASP A 44 -1.21 -8.58 -0.15
CA ASP A 44 -1.56 -9.22 -1.42
C ASP A 44 -2.23 -10.58 -1.20
N SER A 45 -1.71 -11.41 -0.29
CA SER A 45 -2.34 -12.70 0.03
C SER A 45 -3.77 -12.58 0.57
N TYR A 46 -4.03 -11.56 1.41
CA TYR A 46 -5.37 -11.31 1.93
C TYR A 46 -6.30 -10.75 0.85
N PHE A 47 -5.78 -9.97 -0.09
CA PHE A 47 -6.54 -9.48 -1.24
C PHE A 47 -6.92 -10.62 -2.19
N ASP A 48 -6.01 -11.55 -2.46
CA ASP A 48 -6.29 -12.77 -3.21
C ASP A 48 -7.39 -13.62 -2.55
N GLU A 49 -7.43 -13.66 -1.22
CA GLU A 49 -8.51 -14.31 -0.49
C GLU A 49 -9.85 -13.59 -0.62
N LEU A 50 -9.86 -12.25 -0.56
CA LEU A 50 -11.07 -11.45 -0.77
C LEU A 50 -11.64 -11.64 -2.17
N GLN A 51 -10.79 -11.60 -3.20
CA GLN A 51 -11.20 -11.80 -4.60
C GLN A 51 -11.88 -13.16 -4.83
N LYS A 52 -11.52 -14.19 -4.04
CA LYS A 52 -12.18 -15.50 -4.12
C LYS A 52 -13.60 -15.49 -3.53
N LEU A 53 -13.93 -14.52 -2.68
CA LEU A 53 -15.27 -14.38 -2.08
C LEU A 53 -16.26 -13.69 -3.02
N ASP A 54 -15.79 -12.78 -3.87
CA ASP A 54 -16.63 -12.04 -4.83
C ASP A 54 -17.53 -12.95 -5.69
N PRO A 55 -17.00 -13.98 -6.39
CA PRO A 55 -17.86 -14.86 -7.19
C PRO A 55 -18.79 -15.73 -6.33
N LEU A 56 -18.44 -16.00 -5.07
CA LEU A 56 -19.30 -16.76 -4.15
C LEU A 56 -20.49 -15.89 -3.70
N ARG A 57 -20.25 -14.63 -3.34
CA ARG A 57 -21.32 -13.66 -3.03
C ARG A 57 -22.21 -13.44 -4.25
N GLU A 58 -21.64 -13.22 -5.42
CA GLU A 58 -22.42 -12.99 -6.65
C GLU A 58 -23.32 -14.20 -6.98
N LYS A 59 -22.79 -15.42 -6.88
CA LYS A 59 -23.57 -16.66 -7.06
C LYS A 59 -24.70 -16.79 -6.05
N TRP A 60 -24.43 -16.45 -4.78
CA TRP A 60 -25.45 -16.50 -3.73
C TRP A 60 -26.58 -15.50 -4.03
N HIS A 61 -26.24 -14.24 -4.36
CA HIS A 61 -27.23 -13.22 -4.71
C HIS A 61 -28.08 -13.62 -5.92
N LYS A 62 -27.46 -14.14 -6.98
CA LYS A 62 -28.19 -14.64 -8.17
C LYS A 62 -29.13 -15.81 -7.84
N LYS A 63 -28.71 -16.72 -6.95
CA LYS A 63 -29.47 -17.92 -6.61
C LYS A 63 -30.70 -17.62 -5.76
N TYR A 64 -30.55 -16.77 -4.75
CA TYR A 64 -31.61 -16.55 -3.75
C TYR A 64 -32.41 -15.26 -4.00
N ASN A 65 -31.81 -14.27 -4.68
CA ASN A 65 -32.44 -12.99 -5.08
C ASN A 65 -33.37 -12.40 -4.00
N ARG A 66 -32.86 -12.30 -2.76
CA ARG A 66 -33.59 -11.75 -1.62
C ARG A 66 -32.80 -10.60 -0.97
N PRO A 67 -33.47 -9.66 -0.29
CA PRO A 67 -32.79 -8.66 0.52
C PRO A 67 -32.02 -9.32 1.68
N LEU A 68 -31.03 -8.60 2.20
CA LEU A 68 -30.26 -9.01 3.37
C LEU A 68 -31.15 -9.08 4.62
N GLY A 69 -30.92 -10.10 5.45
CA GLY A 69 -31.46 -10.19 6.79
C GLY A 69 -30.78 -9.19 7.72
N GLN A 70 -31.32 -9.00 8.93
CA GLN A 70 -30.83 -7.98 9.86
C GLN A 70 -29.36 -8.18 10.27
N GLU A 71 -28.95 -9.42 10.54
CA GLU A 71 -27.55 -9.73 10.88
C GLU A 71 -26.61 -9.58 9.67
N GLU A 72 -27.09 -9.94 8.47
CA GLU A 72 -26.33 -9.79 7.22
C GLU A 72 -26.14 -8.31 6.89
N GLN A 73 -27.14 -7.47 7.15
CA GLN A 73 -27.05 -6.02 6.97
C GLN A 73 -26.01 -5.40 7.92
N ILE A 74 -25.98 -5.81 9.19
CA ILE A 74 -24.96 -5.34 10.15
C ILE A 74 -23.55 -5.68 9.64
N LEU A 75 -23.35 -6.90 9.13
CA LEU A 75 -22.06 -7.29 8.56
C LEU A 75 -21.71 -6.50 7.31
N ASP A 76 -22.67 -6.26 6.42
CA ASP A 76 -22.46 -5.48 5.19
C ASP A 76 -22.10 -4.02 5.52
N ASP A 77 -22.78 -3.41 6.50
CA ASP A 77 -22.48 -2.06 7.00
C ASP A 77 -21.06 -2.00 7.61
N ASN A 78 -20.67 -3.00 8.41
CA ASN A 78 -19.31 -3.11 8.97
C ASN A 78 -18.25 -3.26 7.88
N ILE A 79 -18.52 -4.08 6.86
CA ILE A 79 -17.63 -4.26 5.70
C ILE A 79 -17.43 -2.93 4.98
N GLN A 80 -18.50 -2.16 4.78
CA GLN A 80 -18.43 -0.86 4.13
C GLN A 80 -17.58 0.14 4.92
N ASP A 81 -17.77 0.21 6.25
CA ASP A 81 -16.95 1.05 7.14
C ASP A 81 -15.46 0.64 7.12
N LEU A 82 -15.18 -0.67 7.11
CA LEU A 82 -13.81 -1.17 7.01
C LEU A 82 -13.15 -0.80 5.67
N LEU A 83 -13.88 -0.89 4.56
CA LEU A 83 -13.39 -0.50 3.24
C LEU A 83 -13.08 0.99 3.17
N GLU A 84 -13.93 1.84 3.75
CA GLU A 84 -13.69 3.29 3.82
C GLU A 84 -12.44 3.61 4.64
N LYS A 85 -12.29 3.01 5.82
CA LYS A 85 -11.11 3.17 6.68
C LYS A 85 -9.83 2.71 5.98
N LEU A 86 -9.90 1.58 5.28
CA LEU A 86 -8.77 1.06 4.53
C LEU A 86 -8.38 1.99 3.38
N LEU A 87 -9.36 2.48 2.61
CA LEU A 87 -9.12 3.44 1.54
C LEU A 87 -8.41 4.70 2.05
N LEU A 88 -8.89 5.28 3.15
CA LEU A 88 -8.28 6.46 3.77
C LEU A 88 -6.85 6.16 4.23
N SER A 89 -6.63 5.02 4.89
CA SER A 89 -5.32 4.56 5.35
C SER A 89 -4.33 4.43 4.19
N GLU A 90 -4.72 3.81 3.07
CA GLU A 90 -3.84 3.67 1.91
C GLU A 90 -3.55 5.00 1.21
N GLN A 91 -4.55 5.88 1.07
CA GLN A 91 -4.35 7.21 0.49
C GLN A 91 -3.38 8.06 1.32
N ASP A 92 -3.46 7.97 2.65
CA ASP A 92 -2.54 8.69 3.52
C ASP A 92 -1.13 8.12 3.46
N PHE A 93 -1.00 6.79 3.37
CA PHE A 93 0.31 6.17 3.18
C PHE A 93 0.93 6.51 1.81
N GLU A 94 0.13 6.53 0.74
CA GLU A 94 0.57 6.96 -0.60
C GLU A 94 1.18 8.37 -0.57
N LYS A 95 0.57 9.30 0.17
CA LYS A 95 1.11 10.67 0.35
C LYS A 95 2.48 10.65 1.03
N ILE A 96 2.70 9.78 2.02
CA ILE A 96 3.99 9.65 2.71
C ILE A 96 5.04 9.12 1.75
N VAL A 97 4.77 8.00 1.08
CA VAL A 97 5.68 7.40 0.10
C VAL A 97 6.01 8.39 -1.03
N GLY A 98 5.00 9.16 -1.49
CA GLY A 98 5.20 10.21 -2.50
C GLY A 98 6.15 11.31 -2.04
N ARG A 99 6.08 11.75 -0.77
CA ARG A 99 7.02 12.73 -0.20
C ARG A 99 8.44 12.17 -0.10
N GLU A 100 8.58 10.93 0.34
CA GLU A 100 9.89 10.25 0.44
C GLU A 100 10.55 10.10 -0.94
N LYS A 101 9.79 9.66 -1.94
CA LYS A 101 10.25 9.59 -3.34
C LYS A 101 10.76 10.93 -3.85
N ASN A 102 10.03 12.01 -3.57
CA ASN A 102 10.44 13.36 -3.98
C ASN A 102 11.72 13.81 -3.28
N ALA A 103 11.86 13.52 -1.98
CA ALA A 103 13.07 13.83 -1.21
C ALA A 103 14.30 13.08 -1.76
N VAL A 104 14.16 11.77 -2.02
CA VAL A 104 15.24 10.95 -2.61
C VAL A 104 15.63 11.47 -4.00
N SER A 105 14.65 11.81 -4.83
CA SER A 105 14.89 12.37 -6.17
C SER A 105 15.70 13.68 -6.11
N LEU A 106 15.39 14.56 -5.14
CA LEU A 106 16.14 15.79 -4.92
C LEU A 106 17.58 15.53 -4.49
N GLN A 107 17.80 14.57 -3.58
CA GLN A 107 19.14 14.17 -3.14
C GLN A 107 19.97 13.61 -4.30
N ILE A 108 19.39 12.75 -5.14
CA ILE A 108 20.05 12.21 -6.34
C ILE A 108 20.46 13.35 -7.29
N ALA A 109 19.60 14.33 -7.52
CA ALA A 109 19.90 15.48 -8.36
C ALA A 109 21.07 16.31 -7.80
N GLN A 110 21.09 16.56 -6.49
CA GLN A 110 22.18 17.27 -5.81
C GLN A 110 23.51 16.53 -5.94
N ILE A 111 23.53 15.21 -5.68
CA ILE A 111 24.73 14.38 -5.83
C ILE A 111 25.23 14.41 -7.27
N SER A 112 24.32 14.32 -8.25
CA SER A 112 24.66 14.39 -9.68
C SER A 112 25.35 15.71 -10.04
N ASN A 113 24.82 16.84 -9.56
CA ASN A 113 25.42 18.15 -9.76
C ASN A 113 26.81 18.27 -9.11
N GLN A 114 26.98 17.74 -7.88
CA GLN A 114 28.28 17.71 -7.20
C GLN A 114 29.31 16.85 -7.97
N MET A 115 28.89 15.72 -8.53
CA MET A 115 29.76 14.87 -9.35
C MET A 115 30.17 15.56 -10.65
N GLN A 116 29.29 16.34 -11.28
CA GLN A 116 29.62 17.12 -12.48
C GLN A 116 30.66 18.21 -12.17
N TYR A 117 30.49 18.95 -11.07
CA TYR A 117 31.49 19.94 -10.62
C TYR A 117 32.89 19.33 -10.41
N ARG A 118 32.98 18.09 -9.92
CA ARG A 118 34.26 17.36 -9.79
C ARG A 118 34.87 16.94 -11.13
N LYS A 119 34.07 16.75 -12.19
CA LYS A 119 34.57 16.46 -13.55
C LYS A 119 35.17 17.68 -14.22
N ASP A 120 34.65 18.87 -13.95
CA ASP A 120 35.16 20.12 -14.54
C ASP A 120 36.49 20.55 -13.91
N THR A 121 36.65 20.36 -12.61
CA THR A 121 37.91 20.67 -11.88
C THR A 121 39.06 19.72 -12.21
N THR A 122 38.81 18.54 -12.76
CA THR A 122 39.87 17.63 -13.26
C THR A 122 40.32 17.96 -14.69
N ARG A 123 39.55 18.72 -15.47
CA ARG A 123 39.94 19.18 -16.82
C ARG A 123 40.69 20.50 -16.85
N GLN A 124 40.69 21.27 -15.77
CA GLN A 124 41.43 22.53 -15.66
C GLN A 124 42.35 22.52 -14.43
N ARG A 125 43.44 21.75 -14.48
CA ARG A 125 44.67 22.19 -13.80
C ARG A 125 45.43 23.06 -14.80
N PRO A 126 45.52 24.39 -14.61
CA PRO A 126 46.53 25.17 -15.31
C PRO A 126 47.89 24.58 -14.95
N GLN A 127 48.69 24.24 -15.95
CA GLN A 127 50.12 23.99 -15.71
C GLN A 127 50.70 25.28 -15.14
N ILE A 128 51.02 25.27 -13.84
CA ILE A 128 51.86 26.31 -13.24
C ILE A 128 53.21 26.17 -13.94
N LYS A 129 53.45 27.00 -14.95
CA LYS A 129 54.78 27.17 -15.52
C LYS A 129 55.63 27.78 -14.41
N ASN A 130 56.56 26.98 -13.89
CA ASN A 130 57.64 27.48 -13.06
C ASN A 130 58.35 28.60 -13.83
N MET A 131 58.22 29.85 -13.38
CA MET A 131 59.08 30.94 -13.84
C MET A 131 60.40 30.81 -13.10
N THR A 132 61.43 30.38 -13.84
CA THR A 132 62.83 30.52 -13.48
C THR A 132 63.15 31.99 -13.22
N THR A 133 63.83 32.27 -12.12
CA THR A 133 64.64 33.49 -11.93
C THR A 133 66.07 33.05 -11.68
#